data_AF-C8VWE0-F1
#
_entry.id   AF-C8VWE0-F1
#
_cell.length_a   1.000
_cell.length_b   1.000
_cell.length_c   1.000
_cell.angle_alpha   90.00
_cell.angle_beta   90.00
_cell.angle_gamma   90.00
#
_symmetry.space_group_name_H-M   'P 1'
#
loop_
_entity.id
_entity.type
_entity.pdbx_description
1 polymer ?
#
loop_
_entity_poly.entity_id
_entity_poly.type
_entity_poly.pdbx_seq_one_letter_code
_entity_poly.pdbx_strand_id
1 'polypeptide(L)' 'MALMNEQRIKIGSQILLWPGDTYPKHGIVRKLSGSGLTVELTYVHIKDPNGFKTGDLVNLPWSKVRVHFDKGLV' A
#
# COMPACT_ATOMS: atom_id res chain seq x y z
N MET A 1 22.15 -5.24 -1.03
CA MET A 1 21.67 -4.15 -1.92
C MET A 1 20.15 -4.10 -1.86
N ALA A 2 19.57 -3.32 -0.94
CA ALA A 2 18.11 -3.15 -0.83
C ALA A 2 17.82 -1.81 -0.12
N LEU A 3 18.03 -0.69 -0.82
CA LEU A 3 17.93 0.66 -0.22
C LEU A 3 17.31 1.71 -1.15
N MET A 4 16.53 1.30 -2.17
CA MET A 4 15.98 2.25 -3.17
C MET A 4 14.48 2.49 -3.08
N ASN A 5 13.70 1.72 -2.31
CA ASN A 5 12.24 1.87 -2.26
C ASN A 5 11.71 2.66 -1.05
N GLU A 6 12.50 2.81 0.02
CA GLU A 6 12.06 3.54 1.23
C GLU A 6 12.00 5.06 1.00
N GLN A 7 12.83 5.61 0.11
CA GLN A 7 13.00 7.06 -0.05
C GLN A 7 11.86 7.79 -0.78
N ARG A 8 10.84 7.09 -1.31
CA ARG A 8 9.79 7.71 -2.12
C ARG A 8 8.37 7.61 -1.56
N ILE A 9 8.17 6.81 -0.52
CA ILE A 9 6.85 6.69 0.10
C ILE A 9 6.72 7.79 1.14
N LYS A 10 5.72 8.66 0.98
CA LYS A 10 5.39 9.71 1.94
C LYS A 10 3.98 9.47 2.49
N ILE A 11 3.72 10.01 3.67
CA ILE A 11 2.35 10.12 4.16
C ILE A 11 1.55 10.96 3.14
N GLY A 12 0.37 10.46 2.76
CA GLY A 12 -0.47 11.03 1.69
C GLY A 12 -0.19 10.45 0.30
N SER A 13 0.87 9.67 0.10
CA SER A 13 1.11 9.00 -1.19
C SER A 13 0.07 7.92 -1.45
N GLN A 14 -0.47 7.91 -2.67
CA GLN A 14 -1.29 6.80 -3.16
C GLN A 14 -0.37 5.68 -3.64
N ILE A 15 -0.65 4.45 -3.19
CA ILE A 15 0.14 3.28 -3.53
C ILE A 15 -0.76 2.12 -3.96
N LEU A 16 -0.22 1.28 -4.83
CA LEU A 16 -0.80 0.00 -5.22
C LEU A 16 -0.18 -1.12 -4.37
N LEU A 17 -1.05 -1.93 -3.77
CA LEU A 17 -0.71 -3.00 -2.85
C LEU A 17 -1.19 -4.35 -3.38
N TRP A 18 -0.34 -5.37 -3.21
CA TRP A 18 -0.63 -6.76 -3.52
C TRP A 18 -0.31 -7.62 -2.28
N PRO A 19 -1.22 -7.72 -1.31
CA PRO A 19 -0.96 -8.42 -0.05
C PRO A 19 -1.00 -9.95 -0.20
N GLY A 20 -0.18 -10.51 -1.08
CA GLY A 20 -0.12 -11.96 -1.31
C GLY A 20 -1.28 -12.52 -2.14
N ASP A 21 -2.14 -11.65 -2.69
CA ASP A 21 -3.26 -12.03 -3.55
C ASP A 21 -3.07 -11.63 -5.01
N THR A 22 -3.91 -12.19 -5.87
CA THR A 22 -4.04 -11.84 -7.29
C THR A 22 -4.74 -10.48 -7.50
N TYR A 23 -5.36 -9.89 -6.48
CA TYR A 23 -6.16 -8.67 -6.62
C TYR A 23 -5.43 -7.43 -6.07
N PRO A 24 -5.13 -6.43 -6.92
CA PRO A 24 -4.54 -5.18 -6.48
C PRO A 24 -5.51 -4.40 -5.59
N LYS A 25 -4.94 -3.71 -4.60
CA LYS A 25 -5.65 -2.78 -3.72
C LYS A 25 -4.98 -1.42 -3.82
N HIS A 26 -5.75 -0.35 -3.97
CA HIS A 26 -5.19 0.99 -3.90
C HIS A 26 -5.45 1.56 -2.52
N GLY A 27 -4.49 2.32 -2.01
CA GLY A 27 -4.67 3.02 -0.76
C GLY A 27 -3.73 4.19 -0.60
N ILE A 28 -4.01 5.00 0.41
CA ILE A 28 -3.23 6.19 0.78
C ILE A 28 -2.45 5.88 2.05
N VAL A 29 -1.15 6.16 2.03
CA VAL A 29 -0.31 6.00 3.21
C VAL A 29 -0.71 7.01 4.28
N ARG A 30 -1.18 6.54 5.43
CA ARG A 30 -1.53 7.39 6.57
C ARG A 30 -0.43 7.51 7.61
N LYS A 31 0.40 6.47 7.74
CA LYS A 31 1.50 6.47 8.70
C LYS A 31 2.71 5.73 8.14
N LEU A 32 3.89 6.28 8.42
CA LEU A 32 5.18 5.62 8.18
C LEU A 32 5.83 5.39 9.54
N SER A 33 6.49 4.26 9.70
CA SER A 33 7.20 3.89 10.93
C SER A 33 8.42 3.05 10.58
N GLY A 34 9.40 2.97 11.49
CA GLY A 34 10.60 2.17 11.26
C GLY A 34 10.30 0.69 10.96
N SER A 35 9.16 0.17 11.41
CA SER A 35 8.73 -1.21 11.18
C SER A 35 7.92 -1.41 9.89
N GLY A 36 7.45 -0.35 9.23
CA GLY A 36 6.56 -0.47 8.07
C GLY A 36 5.72 0.77 7.80
N LEU A 37 4.53 0.54 7.24
CA LEU A 37 3.60 1.60 6.87
C LEU A 37 2.15 1.18 7.10
N THR A 38 1.32 2.17 7.41
CA THR A 38 -0.14 2.01 7.52
C THR A 38 -0.79 2.71 6.33
N VAL A 39 -1.65 1.99 5.63
CA VAL A 39 -2.35 2.44 4.43
C VAL A 39 -3.84 2.34 4.65
N GLU A 40 -4.55 3.40 4.30
CA GLU A 40 -5.99 3.40 4.20
C GLU A 40 -6.39 2.97 2.80
N LEU A 41 -7.15 1.89 2.67
CA LEU A 41 -7.59 1.39 1.37
C LEU A 41 -8.63 2.35 0.76
N THR A 42 -8.33 2.88 -0.42
CA THR A 42 -9.25 3.72 -1.18
C THR A 42 -10.01 2.94 -2.25
N TYR A 43 -9.45 1.80 -2.66
CA TYR A 43 -10.11 0.87 -3.57
C TYR A 43 -9.73 -0.56 -3.23
N VAL A 44 -10.76 -1.39 -3.12
CA VAL A 44 -10.65 -2.84 -3.01
C VAL A 44 -11.48 -3.46 -4.12
N HIS A 45 -10.91 -4.43 -4.84
CA HIS A 45 -11.62 -5.13 -5.88
C HIS A 45 -12.79 -5.95 -5.30
N ILE A 46 -13.95 -5.94 -5.95
CA ILE A 46 -15.17 -6.62 -5.42
C ILE A 46 -15.01 -8.13 -5.24
N LYS A 47 -14.08 -8.75 -5.97
CA LYS A 47 -13.75 -10.19 -5.87
C LYS A 47 -12.66 -10.48 -4.84
N ASP A 48 -12.28 -9.51 -4.02
CA ASP A 48 -11.25 -9.72 -3.02
C ASP A 48 -11.68 -10.79 -2.01
N PRO A 49 -10.94 -11.92 -1.91
CA PRO A 49 -11.35 -13.04 -1.06
C PRO A 49 -11.10 -12.76 0.44
N ASN A 50 -10.34 -11.72 0.79
CA ASN A 50 -9.96 -11.43 2.17
C ASN A 50 -10.93 -10.49 2.88
N GLY A 51 -11.97 -10.01 2.19
CA GLY A 51 -13.03 -9.21 2.79
C GLY A 51 -12.63 -7.78 3.18
N PHE A 52 -11.52 -7.27 2.65
CA PHE A 52 -11.13 -5.87 2.82
C PHE A 52 -12.19 -4.93 2.24
N LYS A 53 -12.33 -3.75 2.87
CA LYS A 53 -13.25 -2.70 2.43
C LYS A 53 -12.53 -1.38 2.25
N THR A 54 -13.10 -0.52 1.41
CA THR A 54 -12.66 0.87 1.32
C THR A 54 -12.82 1.56 2.68
N GLY A 55 -11.78 2.26 3.12
CA GLY A 55 -11.65 2.87 4.45
C GLY A 55 -10.88 2.02 5.45
N ASP A 56 -10.62 0.73 5.17
CA ASP A 56 -9.84 -0.11 6.08
C ASP A 56 -8.39 0.35 6.20
N LEU A 57 -7.85 0.26 7.41
CA LEU A 57 -6.44 0.54 7.70
C LEU A 57 -5.62 -0.75 7.72
N VAL A 58 -4.70 -0.89 6.77
CA VAL A 58 -3.81 -2.04 6.66
C VAL A 58 -2.40 -1.66 7.09
N ASN A 59 -1.85 -2.39 8.05
CA ASN A 59 -0.46 -2.25 8.48
C ASN A 59 0.41 -3.28 7.73
N LEU A 60 1.40 -2.79 7.00
CA LEU A 60 2.31 -3.60 6.20
C LEU A 60 3.75 -3.41 6.68
N PRO A 61 4.43 -4.49 7.12
CA PRO A 61 5.85 -4.41 7.42
C PRO A 61 6.65 -4.22 6.12
N TRP A 62 7.78 -3.51 6.18
CA TRP A 62 8.61 -3.22 5.01
C TRP A 62 8.97 -4.46 4.18
N SER A 63 9.15 -5.62 4.82
CA SER A 63 9.41 -6.91 4.16
C SER A 63 8.29 -7.41 3.25
N LYS A 64 7.06 -6.93 3.45
CA LYS A 64 5.87 -7.27 2.65
C LYS A 64 5.38 -6.12 1.78
N VAL A 65 6.03 -4.96 1.86
CA VAL A 65 5.69 -3.78 1.06
C VAL A 65 6.22 -3.97 -0.35
N ARG A 66 5.31 -4.33 -1.27
CA ARG A 66 5.55 -4.27 -2.72
C ARG A 66 4.81 -3.05 -3.27
N VAL A 67 5.44 -1.89 -3.21
CA VAL A 67 4.87 -0.66 -3.76
C VAL A 67 5.22 -0.57 -5.22
N HIS A 68 4.20 -0.55 -6.06
CA HIS A 68 4.32 0.01 -7.40
C HIS A 68 3.88 1.47 -7.29
N PHE A 69 4.81 2.38 -7.56
CA PHE A 69 4.49 3.79 -7.71
C PHE A 69 3.70 3.92 -9.01
N ASP A 70 2.40 4.15 -8.91
CA ASP A 70 1.62 4.56 -10.05
C ASP A 70 2.17 5.92 -10.49
N LYS A 71 2.82 5.96 -11.66
CA LYS A 71 3.36 7.20 -12.22
C LYS A 71 2.21 8.02 -12.81
N GLY A 72 1.42 8.66 -11.95
CA GLY A 72 0.44 9.68 -12.33
C GLY A 72 0.02 10.46 -11.09
N LEU A 73 0.04 11.79 -11.02
CA LEU A 73 0.11 12.84 -12.03
C LEU A 73 1.27 13.82 -11.72
N VAL A 74 1.94 14.28 -12.78
CA VAL A 74 2.53 15.63 -12.85
C VAL A 74 1.52 16.49 -13.61
#